data_AF-A0A480APM0-F1
#
_entry.id   AF-A0A480APM0-F1
#
_cell.length_a   1.000
_cell.length_b   1.000
_cell.length_c   1.000
_cell.angle_alpha   90.00
_cell.angle_beta   90.00
_cell.angle_gamma   90.00
#
_symmetry.space_group_name_H-M   'P 1'
#
loop_
_entity.id
_entity.type
_entity.pdbx_description
1 polymer ?
#
loop_
_entity_poly.entity_id
_entity_poly.type
_entity_poly.pdbx_seq_one_letter_code
_entity_poly.pdbx_strand_id
1 'polypeptide(L)' 'MHALRDFFTTDYGLLSAAVIALTLGMGVWYARFFQRHIREDTEAAARAARAR' A
#
# COMPACT_ATOMS: atom_id res chain seq x y z
N MET A 1 -30.30 -8.62 0.11
CA MET A 1 -28.97 -8.04 -0.18
C MET A 1 -28.13 -9.08 -0.92
N HIS A 2 -28.19 -9.11 -2.25
CA HIS A 2 -27.52 -10.10 -3.11
C HIS A 2 -26.22 -9.58 -3.76
N ALA A 3 -25.94 -8.27 -3.65
CA ALA A 3 -24.86 -7.62 -4.38
C ALA A 3 -23.45 -8.12 -4.01
N LEU A 4 -23.16 -8.34 -2.73
CA LEU A 4 -21.86 -8.88 -2.30
C LEU A 4 -21.67 -10.33 -2.76
N ARG A 5 -22.75 -11.11 -2.86
CA ARG A 5 -22.68 -12.49 -3.33
C ARG A 5 -22.45 -12.52 -4.83
N ASP A 6 -23.18 -11.71 -5.61
CA ASP A 6 -22.98 -11.63 -7.06
C ASP A 6 -21.57 -11.10 -7.40
N PHE A 7 -21.03 -10.18 -6.60
CA PHE A 7 -19.66 -9.67 -6.76
C PHE A 7 -18.57 -10.73 -6.52
N PHE A 8 -18.82 -11.74 -5.69
CA PHE A 8 -17.87 -12.83 -5.48
C PHE A 8 -18.14 -14.05 -6.37
N THR A 9 -19.33 -14.16 -6.98
CA THR A 9 -19.74 -15.36 -7.72
C THR A 9 -19.81 -15.16 -9.24
N THR A 10 -19.72 -13.92 -9.73
CA THR A 10 -19.62 -13.61 -11.16
C THR A 10 -18.18 -13.26 -11.58
N ASP A 11 -17.80 -13.64 -12.80
CA ASP A 11 -16.45 -13.41 -13.36
C ASP A 11 -16.04 -11.93 -13.33
N TYR A 12 -17.00 -11.02 -13.58
CA TYR A 12 -16.79 -9.57 -13.53
C TYR A 12 -16.52 -9.04 -12.12
N GLY A 13 -17.16 -9.63 -11.12
CA GLY A 13 -16.98 -9.23 -9.72
C GLY A 13 -15.64 -9.72 -9.16
N LEU A 14 -15.23 -10.95 -9.49
CA LEU A 14 -13.92 -11.48 -9.13
C LEU A 14 -12.78 -10.68 -9.79
N LEU A 15 -12.91 -10.32 -11.06
CA LEU A 15 -11.93 -9.49 -11.76
C LEU A 15 -11.83 -8.09 -11.13
N SER A 16 -12.98 -7.49 -10.79
CA SER A 16 -13.03 -6.20 -10.09
C SER A 16 -12.42 -6.28 -8.69
N ALA A 17 -12.69 -7.36 -7.94
CA ALA A 17 -12.11 -7.61 -6.63
C ALA A 17 -10.58 -7.77 -6.71
N ALA A 18 -10.07 -8.47 -7.73
CA ALA A 18 -8.64 -8.65 -7.97
C ALA A 18 -7.95 -7.31 -8.25
N VAL A 19 -8.55 -6.45 -9.08
CA VAL A 19 -8.02 -5.10 -9.35
C VAL A 19 -8.00 -4.27 -8.08
N ILE A 20 -9.08 -4.24 -7.30
CA ILE A 20 -9.15 -3.50 -6.03
C ILE A 20 -8.07 -4.00 -5.08
N ALA A 21 -7.92 -5.32 -4.92
CA ALA A 21 -6.89 -5.90 -4.07
C ALA A 21 -5.48 -5.51 -4.51
N LEU A 22 -5.22 -5.50 -5.82
CA LEU A 22 -3.94 -5.10 -6.39
C LEU A 22 -3.67 -3.61 -6.17
N THR A 23 -4.64 -2.73 -6.42
CA THR A 23 -4.52 -1.29 -6.19
C THR A 23 -4.26 -0.97 -4.72
N LEU A 24 -5.02 -1.56 -3.80
CA LEU A 24 -4.81 -1.38 -2.36
C LEU A 24 -3.48 -1.97 -1.91
N GLY A 25 -3.11 -3.15 -2.43
CA GLY A 25 -1.82 -3.79 -2.16
C GLY A 25 -0.65 -2.90 -2.56
N MET A 26 -0.68 -2.32 -3.76
CA MET A 26 0.32 -1.34 -4.20
C MET A 26 0.33 -0.11 -3.30
N GLY A 27 -0.83 0.44 -2.93
CA GLY A 27 -0.92 1.60 -2.03
C GLY A 27 -0.23 1.35 -0.68
N VAL A 28 -0.48 0.19 -0.06
CA VAL A 28 0.19 -0.22 1.18
C VAL A 28 1.69 -0.40 0.98
N TRP A 29 2.09 -1.04 -0.13
CA TRP A 29 3.51 -1.25 -0.45
C TRP A 29 4.27 0.07 -0.61
N TYR A 30 3.73 1.01 -1.39
CA TYR A 30 4.32 2.34 -1.57
C TYR A 30 4.41 3.09 -0.24
N ALA A 31 3.33 3.12 0.54
CA ALA A 31 3.35 3.76 1.86
C ALA A 31 4.47 3.17 2.73
N ARG A 32 4.61 1.85 2.75
CA ARG A 32 5.66 1.17 3.52
C ARG A 32 7.07 1.46 2.98
N PHE A 33 7.22 1.55 1.65
CA PHE A 33 8.48 1.91 1.00
C PHE A 33 8.93 3.32 1.38
N PHE A 34 8.04 4.31 1.28
CA PHE A 34 8.34 5.70 1.64
C PHE A 34 8.65 5.86 3.12
N GLN A 35 7.88 5.22 4.00
CA GLN A 35 8.15 5.27 5.44
C GLN A 35 9.55 4.74 5.80
N ARG A 36 10.00 3.67 5.13
CA ARG A 36 11.36 3.14 5.34
C ARG A 36 12.43 4.13 4.87
N HIS A 37 12.28 4.70 3.67
CA HIS A 37 13.25 5.67 3.14
C HIS A 37 13.31 6.94 3.98
N ILE A 38 12.16 7.50 4.36
CA ILE A 38 12.09 8.69 5.22
C ILE A 38 12.81 8.44 6.55
N ARG A 39 12.63 7.27 7.16
CA ARG A 39 13.31 6.93 8.41
C ARG A 39 14.83 6.90 8.23
N GLU A 40 15.32 6.23 7.19
CA GLU A 40 16.74 6.14 6.89
C GLU A 40 17.37 7.52 6.63
N ASP A 41 16.69 8.37 5.85
CA ASP A 41 17.10 9.75 5.57
C ASP A 41 17.08 10.61 6.84
N THR A 42 16.04 10.49 7.65
CA THR A 42 15.90 11.24 8.91
C THR A 42 17.00 10.85 9.89
N GLU A 43 17.35 9.57 9.99
CA GLU A 43 18.45 9.09 10.83
C GLU A 43 19.81 9.58 10.32
N ALA A 44 20.04 9.60 9.00
CA ALA A 44 21.25 10.14 8.42
C ALA A 44 21.39 11.65 8.68
N ALA A 45 20.31 12.41 8.51
CA ALA A 45 20.24 13.83 8.81
C ALA A 45 20.48 14.10 10.30
N ALA A 46 19.88 13.31 11.20
CA ALA A 46 20.10 13.43 12.64
C ALA A 46 21.55 13.13 13.04
N ARG A 47 22.20 12.14 12.42
CA ARG A 47 23.64 11.87 12.63
C ARG A 47 24.51 13.02 12.14
N ALA A 48 24.23 13.57 10.97
CA ALA A 48 24.94 14.73 10.43
C ALA A 48 24.77 15.97 11.31
N ALA A 49 23.57 16.22 11.85
CA ALA A 49 23.30 17.32 12.75
C ALA A 49 24.01 17.19 14.12
N ARG A 50 24.20 15.96 14.62
CA ARG A 50 24.94 15.70 15.87
C ARG A 50 26.46 15.78 15.72
N ALA A 51 26.97 15.67 14.50
CA ALA A 51 28.40 15.73 14.20
C ALA A 51 28.92 17.16 13.97
N ARG A 52 28.03 18.16 13.98
CA ARG A 52 28.33 19.59 13.77
C ARG A 52 28.12 20.36 15.05
#